data_AF-A0A0B1SSY2-F1
#
_entry.id   AF-A0A0B1SSY2-F1
#
_cell.length_a   1.000
_cell.length_b   1.000
_cell.length_c   1.000
_cell.angle_alpha   90.00
_cell.angle_beta   90.00
_cell.angle_gamma   90.00
#
_symmetry.space_group_name_H-M   'P 1'
#
loop_
_entity.id
_entity.type
_entity.pdbx_description
1 polymer ?
#
loop_
_entity_poly.entity_id
_entity_poly.type
_entity_poly.pdbx_seq_one_letter_code
_entity_poly.pdbx_strand_id
1 'polypeptide(L)'
;MFQVLSIVSLSAALVGAQATSSCKDSKISSADRKQFLDYHNVARRRLAKGDEPNRSGYMNMAKNMYKLGWDCELEKKAWQLVQGCPHTVRISPKISQNIMRWQNMYGTGFKTSELVKSTLDSWWKAGQKYGVSPSQVYNQQLYSFANMAYSKATRIGCSYVACGSYYMTISCVYNANILDGKDPIWQTGNSCKRANECTTYRKSGCQDGLCTAGSQIVVPQPLRTIRPPMKPPTTTTKKPKVTPKITKAPVVRKTTIRPAKPPVTSFGCSNAYGMSDEIRRTFLNMHNGFRSSLALGREYDKLIKGNASPAAKMLKMVYNCSIEESAMRNAGRCVYGHSSDYERPGLGENIYQTTAPYLDKIKAATQASQLWWNELKENGVGHDNMITDELWSRPGKMIGHYTQMAWETTYQLGCAIVYCPHTYVVCQYGPSGNYFNEPIYTKGRP
;
A
#
# COMPACT_ATOMS: atom_id res chain seq x y z
N MET A 1 -14.56 -0.45 -76.88
CA MET A 1 -13.41 -0.25 -75.97
C MET A 1 -13.92 -0.22 -74.55
N PHE A 2 -13.23 -0.89 -73.64
CA PHE A 2 -13.73 -1.43 -72.36
C PHE A 2 -14.16 -0.40 -71.30
N GLN A 3 -15.17 -0.81 -70.50
CA GLN A 3 -15.53 -0.30 -69.18
C GLN A 3 -14.34 -0.28 -68.22
N VAL A 4 -14.22 0.78 -67.40
CA VAL A 4 -13.79 0.65 -65.98
C VAL A 4 -14.56 1.68 -65.15
N LEU A 5 -15.56 1.21 -64.38
CA LEU A 5 -16.09 1.93 -63.22
C LEU A 5 -15.04 1.86 -62.10
N SER A 6 -14.55 3.00 -61.61
CA SER A 6 -13.85 3.07 -60.32
C SER A 6 -14.82 3.56 -59.23
N ILE A 7 -15.29 2.60 -58.44
CA ILE A 7 -15.94 2.85 -57.15
C ILE A 7 -14.83 3.26 -56.17
N VAL A 8 -14.72 4.54 -55.85
CA VAL A 8 -13.88 5.00 -54.73
C VAL A 8 -14.68 4.79 -53.45
N SER A 9 -14.36 3.70 -52.75
CA SER A 9 -14.90 3.33 -51.45
C SER A 9 -14.56 4.40 -50.41
N LEU A 10 -15.58 5.12 -49.95
CA LEU A 10 -15.51 6.02 -48.80
C LEU A 10 -15.47 5.17 -47.51
N SER A 11 -14.30 4.70 -47.07
CA SER A 11 -14.20 3.98 -45.79
C SER A 11 -12.77 3.93 -45.22
N ALA A 12 -12.34 4.96 -44.47
CA ALA A 12 -11.27 4.82 -43.48
C ALA A 12 -11.14 6.03 -42.52
N ALA A 13 -12.24 6.64 -42.07
CA ALA A 13 -12.19 7.78 -41.15
C ALA A 13 -13.10 7.66 -39.92
N LEU A 14 -13.43 6.44 -39.48
CA LEU A 14 -14.40 6.25 -38.38
C LEU A 14 -14.08 5.13 -37.37
N VAL A 15 -12.84 4.62 -37.31
CA VAL A 15 -12.49 3.56 -36.33
C VAL A 15 -11.79 4.12 -35.06
N GLY A 16 -11.50 5.42 -35.00
CA GLY A 16 -10.77 6.02 -33.86
C GLY A 16 -11.62 6.65 -32.75
N ALA A 17 -12.90 6.97 -33.01
CA ALA A 17 -13.68 7.85 -32.13
C ALA A 17 -14.78 7.13 -31.31
N GLN A 18 -15.05 5.85 -31.57
CA GLN A 18 -16.28 5.19 -31.12
C GLN A 18 -16.20 4.48 -29.75
N ALA A 19 -15.00 4.27 -29.19
CA ALA A 19 -14.86 3.45 -27.98
C ALA A 19 -15.07 4.20 -26.64
N THR A 20 -15.26 5.53 -26.65
CA THR A 20 -15.42 6.32 -25.41
C THR A 20 -16.84 6.83 -25.17
N SER A 21 -17.78 6.63 -26.11
CA SER A 21 -19.08 7.31 -26.11
C SER A 21 -20.28 6.46 -25.66
N SER A 22 -20.20 5.13 -25.49
CA SER A 22 -21.42 4.31 -25.34
C SER A 22 -21.39 3.24 -24.24
N CYS A 23 -20.93 3.55 -23.02
CA CYS A 23 -21.27 2.67 -21.88
C CYS A 23 -22.72 2.94 -21.46
N LYS A 24 -23.59 1.95 -21.67
CA LYS A 24 -24.99 1.97 -21.26
C LYS A 24 -25.10 2.14 -19.73
N ASP A 25 -26.06 2.95 -19.28
CA ASP A 25 -26.38 3.20 -17.86
C ASP A 25 -25.24 3.78 -17.00
N SER A 26 -24.25 4.38 -17.66
CA SER A 26 -23.11 5.00 -16.99
C SER A 26 -23.49 6.13 -16.04
N LYS A 27 -22.67 6.26 -15.00
CA LYS A 27 -22.81 7.28 -13.95
C LYS A 27 -21.83 8.45 -14.11
N ILE A 28 -21.02 8.44 -15.17
CA ILE A 28 -20.03 9.47 -15.46
C ILE A 28 -20.12 9.91 -16.93
N SER A 29 -19.68 11.13 -17.24
CA SER A 29 -19.77 11.65 -18.61
C SER A 29 -18.74 10.99 -19.54
N SER A 30 -18.95 11.05 -20.85
CA SER A 30 -17.94 10.61 -21.83
C SER A 30 -16.66 11.45 -21.74
N ALA A 31 -16.77 12.72 -21.35
CA ALA A 31 -15.64 13.60 -21.08
C ALA A 31 -14.81 13.11 -19.87
N ASP A 32 -15.46 12.67 -18.79
CA ASP A 32 -14.75 12.14 -17.62
C ASP A 32 -14.04 10.82 -17.94
N ARG A 33 -14.69 9.92 -18.68
CA ARG A 33 -14.05 8.69 -19.18
C ARG A 33 -12.81 9.01 -19.98
N LYS A 34 -12.91 9.98 -20.89
CA LYS A 34 -11.80 10.46 -21.70
C LYS A 34 -10.69 11.03 -20.81
N GLN A 35 -11.02 11.82 -19.79
CA GLN A 35 -10.04 12.38 -18.85
C GLN A 35 -9.27 11.28 -18.10
N PHE A 36 -9.98 10.29 -17.55
CA PHE A 36 -9.35 9.12 -16.91
C PHE A 36 -8.43 8.38 -17.88
N LEU A 37 -8.94 8.03 -19.06
CA LEU A 37 -8.21 7.21 -20.03
C LEU A 37 -6.98 7.92 -20.60
N ASP A 38 -7.12 9.20 -20.94
CA ASP A 38 -6.04 10.01 -21.50
C ASP A 38 -4.93 10.22 -20.49
N TYR A 39 -5.27 10.55 -19.24
CA TYR A 39 -4.27 10.72 -18.19
C TYR A 39 -3.40 9.47 -18.08
N HIS A 40 -4.02 8.30 -17.93
CA HIS A 40 -3.28 7.03 -17.78
C HIS A 40 -2.40 6.77 -19.00
N ASN A 41 -2.92 6.93 -20.21
CA ASN A 41 -2.15 6.62 -21.42
C ASN A 41 -1.04 7.64 -21.68
N VAL A 42 -1.22 8.92 -21.37
CA VAL A 42 -0.16 9.94 -21.44
C VAL A 42 0.96 9.61 -20.44
N ALA A 43 0.59 9.31 -19.19
CA ALA A 43 1.55 8.99 -18.14
C ALA A 43 2.32 7.68 -18.45
N ARG A 44 1.61 6.61 -18.86
CA ARG A 44 2.21 5.34 -19.29
C ARG A 44 3.15 5.51 -20.48
N ARG A 45 2.80 6.38 -21.44
CA ARG A 45 3.67 6.67 -22.60
C ARG A 45 4.95 7.37 -22.17
N ARG A 46 4.82 8.42 -21.34
CA ARG A 46 5.97 9.16 -20.82
C ARG A 46 6.93 8.22 -20.07
N LEU A 47 6.38 7.35 -19.23
CA LEU A 47 7.15 6.28 -18.57
C LEU A 47 7.79 5.32 -19.58
N ALA A 48 7.05 4.83 -20.57
CA ALA A 48 7.58 3.90 -21.56
C ALA A 48 8.78 4.47 -22.33
N LYS A 49 8.75 5.77 -22.63
CA LYS A 49 9.83 6.49 -23.33
C LYS A 49 11.03 6.81 -22.43
N GLY A 50 10.90 6.63 -21.10
CA GLY A 50 11.94 7.00 -20.13
C GLY A 50 11.91 8.48 -19.74
N ASP A 51 10.83 9.19 -20.05
CA ASP A 51 10.66 10.62 -19.77
C ASP A 51 9.95 10.88 -18.43
N GLU A 52 9.61 9.82 -17.68
CA GLU A 52 8.90 9.95 -16.40
C GLU A 52 9.89 10.18 -15.26
N PRO A 53 9.76 11.27 -14.48
CA PRO A 53 10.60 11.49 -13.32
C PRO A 53 10.47 10.36 -12.31
N ASN A 54 11.60 9.97 -11.74
CA ASN A 54 11.65 9.13 -10.55
C ASN A 54 11.87 10.02 -9.32
N ARG A 55 12.02 9.43 -8.13
CA ARG A 55 12.41 10.20 -6.94
C ARG A 55 13.73 10.94 -7.13
N SER A 56 14.65 10.32 -7.86
CA SER A 56 15.87 10.93 -8.37
C SER A 56 16.07 10.49 -9.81
N GLY A 57 16.36 11.43 -10.71
CA GLY A 57 16.47 11.18 -12.14
C GLY A 57 15.15 10.74 -12.77
N TYR A 58 15.23 9.77 -13.69
CA TYR A 58 14.10 9.28 -14.49
C TYR A 58 13.86 7.78 -14.25
N MET A 59 12.61 7.35 -14.40
CA MET A 59 12.25 5.95 -14.33
C MET A 59 12.77 5.23 -15.58
N ASN A 60 13.17 3.97 -15.43
CA ASN A 60 13.59 3.16 -16.57
C ASN A 60 12.49 3.08 -17.63
N MET A 61 12.86 3.27 -18.89
CA MET A 61 11.98 3.03 -20.05
C MET A 61 11.37 1.62 -20.03
N ALA A 62 10.19 1.48 -20.62
CA ALA A 62 9.41 0.25 -20.55
C ALA A 62 9.17 -0.36 -21.93
N LYS A 63 9.65 -1.58 -22.13
CA LYS A 63 9.16 -2.44 -23.22
C LYS A 63 7.83 -3.03 -22.81
N ASN A 64 7.00 -3.39 -23.80
CA ASN A 64 5.71 -4.04 -23.55
C ASN A 64 4.77 -3.23 -22.63
N MET A 65 4.83 -1.90 -22.64
CA MET A 65 3.87 -1.06 -21.94
C MET A 65 2.58 -0.97 -22.77
N TYR A 66 1.50 -1.59 -22.32
CA TYR A 66 0.26 -1.59 -23.09
C TYR A 66 -0.59 -0.34 -22.89
N LYS A 67 -1.14 0.19 -23.97
CA LYS A 67 -2.18 1.22 -23.97
C LYS A 67 -3.45 0.64 -23.33
N LEU A 68 -4.03 1.37 -22.40
CA LEU A 68 -5.31 1.02 -21.80
C LEU A 68 -6.44 1.40 -22.77
N GLY A 69 -7.40 0.49 -22.93
CA GLY A 69 -8.72 0.76 -23.50
C GLY A 69 -9.77 0.89 -22.40
N TRP A 70 -10.83 1.65 -22.66
CA TRP A 70 -11.97 1.72 -21.74
C TRP A 70 -12.78 0.42 -21.78
N ASP A 71 -13.26 -0.03 -20.62
CA ASP A 71 -14.11 -1.21 -20.47
C ASP A 71 -15.33 -0.87 -19.60
N CYS A 72 -16.51 -0.94 -20.21
CA CYS A 72 -17.77 -0.58 -19.55
C CYS A 72 -18.14 -1.52 -18.40
N GLU A 73 -17.72 -2.79 -18.42
CA GLU A 73 -17.97 -3.71 -17.31
C GLU A 73 -17.03 -3.42 -16.13
N LEU A 74 -15.78 -3.03 -16.40
CA LEU A 74 -14.89 -2.53 -15.35
C LEU A 74 -15.37 -1.19 -14.78
N GLU A 75 -15.96 -0.31 -15.60
CA GLU A 75 -16.57 0.95 -15.14
C GLU A 75 -17.74 0.64 -14.21
N LYS A 76 -18.66 -0.22 -14.64
CA LYS A 76 -19.79 -0.67 -13.83
C LYS A 76 -19.32 -1.28 -12.52
N LYS A 77 -18.28 -2.11 -12.55
CA LYS A 77 -17.67 -2.69 -11.35
C LYS A 77 -17.06 -1.63 -10.44
N ALA A 78 -16.35 -0.65 -11.00
CA ALA A 78 -15.78 0.47 -10.24
C ALA A 78 -16.87 1.26 -9.51
N TRP A 79 -18.01 1.51 -10.16
CA TRP A 79 -19.18 2.13 -9.54
C TRP A 79 -19.80 1.24 -8.46
N GLN A 80 -20.04 -0.04 -8.76
CA GLN A 80 -20.67 -0.99 -7.83
C GLN A 80 -19.89 -1.14 -6.52
N LEU A 81 -18.56 -1.01 -6.55
CA LEU A 81 -17.70 -1.09 -5.37
C LEU A 81 -17.86 0.12 -4.44
N VAL A 82 -18.39 1.25 -4.92
CA VAL A 82 -18.48 2.50 -4.15
C VAL A 82 -19.90 3.08 -4.05
N GLN A 83 -20.87 2.59 -4.82
CA GLN A 83 -22.26 3.08 -4.86
C GLN A 83 -22.93 3.09 -3.49
N GLY A 84 -22.62 2.13 -2.62
CA GLY A 84 -23.21 2.02 -1.29
C GLY A 84 -22.62 3.00 -0.27
N CYS A 85 -21.78 3.94 -0.72
CA CYS A 85 -21.08 4.90 0.12
C CYS A 85 -20.48 4.25 1.37
N PRO A 86 -19.70 3.17 1.21
CA PRO A 86 -19.28 2.36 2.35
C PRO A 86 -18.44 3.22 3.29
N HIS A 87 -18.73 3.19 4.60
CA HIS A 87 -17.97 3.96 5.58
C HIS A 87 -16.46 3.70 5.46
N THR A 88 -16.07 2.45 5.19
CA THR A 88 -14.70 2.05 4.85
C THR A 88 -14.54 1.78 3.36
N VAL A 89 -13.51 2.36 2.75
CA VAL A 89 -13.07 2.01 1.40
C VAL A 89 -12.35 0.65 1.44
N ARG A 90 -12.95 -0.40 0.88
CA ARG A 90 -12.37 -1.75 0.88
C ARG A 90 -11.68 -2.04 -0.45
N ILE A 91 -10.36 -2.19 -0.41
CA ILE A 91 -9.57 -2.68 -1.55
C ILE A 91 -9.55 -4.21 -1.47
N SER A 92 -10.12 -4.89 -2.46
CA SER A 92 -10.07 -6.35 -2.54
C SER A 92 -8.73 -6.81 -3.11
N PRO A 93 -7.98 -7.73 -2.48
CA PRO A 93 -6.73 -8.24 -3.05
C PRO A 93 -6.93 -9.02 -4.36
N LYS A 94 -8.18 -9.43 -4.64
CA LYS A 94 -8.58 -10.11 -5.89
C LYS A 94 -8.89 -9.14 -7.04
N ILE A 95 -8.91 -7.83 -6.76
CA ILE A 95 -9.29 -6.80 -7.73
C ILE A 95 -8.21 -5.74 -7.72
N SER A 96 -7.57 -5.54 -8.86
CA SER A 96 -6.68 -4.40 -9.05
C SER A 96 -7.51 -3.12 -9.08
N GLN A 97 -7.50 -2.36 -7.99
CA GLN A 97 -8.36 -1.20 -7.79
C GLN A 97 -7.59 -0.04 -7.19
N ASN A 98 -7.68 1.12 -7.82
CA ASN A 98 -7.36 2.39 -7.17
C ASN A 98 -8.63 3.05 -6.67
N ILE A 99 -8.59 3.62 -5.47
CA ILE A 99 -9.73 4.25 -4.85
C ILE A 99 -9.28 5.39 -3.96
N MET A 100 -10.01 6.51 -4.00
CA MET A 100 -9.75 7.66 -3.15
C MET A 100 -11.06 8.38 -2.81
N ARG A 101 -11.12 8.90 -1.59
CA ARG A 101 -12.24 9.68 -1.10
C ARG A 101 -11.80 11.11 -0.82
N TRP A 102 -12.56 12.06 -1.35
CA TRP A 102 -12.43 13.48 -1.07
C TRP A 102 -13.51 13.93 -0.11
N GLN A 103 -13.16 14.88 0.75
CA GLN A 103 -14.10 15.53 1.66
C GLN A 103 -14.31 16.98 1.22
N ASN A 104 -15.56 17.42 1.19
CA ASN A 104 -15.94 18.81 0.97
C ASN A 104 -16.29 19.44 2.32
N MET A 105 -15.34 20.18 2.89
CA MET A 105 -15.48 20.80 4.21
C MET A 105 -16.42 22.02 4.21
N TYR A 106 -16.63 22.66 3.05
CA TYR A 106 -17.36 23.93 2.93
C TYR A 106 -18.70 23.82 2.20
N GLY A 107 -19.11 22.63 1.76
CA GLY A 107 -20.40 22.40 1.13
C GLY A 107 -20.59 23.04 -0.26
N THR A 108 -19.53 23.57 -0.88
CA THR A 108 -19.59 24.33 -2.16
C THR A 108 -19.78 23.44 -3.41
N GLY A 109 -20.26 22.21 -3.24
CA GLY A 109 -20.32 21.20 -4.31
C GLY A 109 -18.95 20.66 -4.74
N PHE A 110 -18.95 19.59 -5.53
CA PHE A 110 -17.73 18.97 -6.06
C PHE A 110 -17.54 19.36 -7.53
N LYS A 111 -16.37 19.91 -7.86
CA LYS A 111 -15.93 20.06 -9.26
C LYS A 111 -15.27 18.75 -9.71
N THR A 112 -16.07 17.87 -10.29
CA THR A 112 -15.67 16.50 -10.64
C THR A 112 -14.39 16.44 -11.47
N SER A 113 -14.27 17.25 -12.52
CA SER A 113 -13.10 17.22 -13.41
C SER A 113 -11.78 17.59 -12.72
N GLU A 114 -11.82 18.54 -11.78
CA GLU A 114 -10.65 18.94 -10.97
C GLU A 114 -10.28 17.83 -9.97
N LEU A 115 -11.26 17.19 -9.35
CA LEU A 115 -11.05 16.08 -8.41
C LEU A 115 -10.53 14.83 -9.11
N VAL A 116 -11.05 14.50 -10.30
CA VAL A 116 -10.55 13.41 -11.13
C VAL A 116 -9.08 13.64 -11.45
N LYS A 117 -8.72 14.83 -11.93
CA LYS A 117 -7.31 15.18 -12.20
C LYS A 117 -6.44 15.05 -10.95
N SER A 118 -6.84 15.69 -9.85
CA SER A 118 -6.10 15.67 -8.58
C SER A 118 -5.94 14.24 -8.04
N THR A 119 -6.92 13.38 -8.30
CA THR A 119 -6.87 11.97 -7.92
C THR A 119 -5.82 11.20 -8.67
N LEU A 120 -5.81 11.38 -9.99
CA LEU A 120 -4.87 10.71 -10.87
C LEU A 120 -3.44 11.20 -10.62
N ASP A 121 -3.27 12.51 -10.39
CA ASP A 121 -2.00 13.10 -9.97
C ASP A 121 -1.50 12.50 -8.65
N SER A 122 -2.35 12.40 -7.63
CA SER A 122 -1.99 11.80 -6.35
C SER A 122 -1.54 10.35 -6.50
N TRP A 123 -2.31 9.53 -7.20
CA TRP A 123 -1.99 8.11 -7.42
C TRP A 123 -0.69 7.92 -8.21
N TRP A 124 -0.47 8.70 -9.26
CA TRP A 124 0.72 8.62 -10.08
C TRP A 124 1.97 9.13 -9.36
N LYS A 125 1.84 10.23 -8.61
CA LYS A 125 2.94 10.86 -7.86
C LYS A 125 3.52 9.96 -6.78
N ALA A 126 2.84 8.89 -6.36
CA ALA A 126 3.43 7.88 -5.48
C ALA A 126 4.73 7.29 -6.08
N GLY A 127 4.79 7.04 -7.39
CA GLY A 127 6.01 6.57 -8.06
C GLY A 127 7.15 7.59 -8.03
N GLN A 128 6.83 8.86 -8.23
CA GLN A 128 7.79 9.97 -8.15
C GLN A 128 8.25 10.23 -6.72
N LYS A 129 7.36 10.12 -5.73
CA LYS A 129 7.63 10.42 -4.32
C LYS A 129 8.49 9.34 -3.66
N TYR A 130 8.09 8.08 -3.79
CA TYR A 130 8.78 6.97 -3.11
C TYR A 130 9.94 6.41 -3.92
N GLY A 131 9.89 6.60 -5.22
CA GLY A 131 10.88 6.09 -6.16
C GLY A 131 10.58 4.66 -6.58
N VAL A 132 10.82 4.37 -7.85
CA VAL A 132 10.74 3.01 -8.40
C VAL A 132 12.15 2.44 -8.51
N SER A 133 12.34 1.25 -7.97
CA SER A 133 13.63 0.55 -7.99
C SER A 133 14.10 0.24 -9.42
N PRO A 134 15.42 0.04 -9.64
CA PRO A 134 15.95 -0.36 -10.96
C PRO A 134 15.44 -1.71 -11.47
N SER A 135 14.89 -2.56 -10.61
CA SER A 135 14.23 -3.81 -10.97
C SER A 135 12.71 -3.69 -11.12
N GLN A 136 12.15 -2.48 -10.95
CA GLN A 136 10.73 -2.16 -11.08
C GLN A 136 9.82 -3.04 -10.19
N VAL A 137 10.36 -3.53 -9.08
CA VAL A 137 9.63 -4.43 -8.19
C VAL A 137 8.56 -3.66 -7.44
N TYR A 138 7.35 -4.22 -7.43
CA TYR A 138 6.23 -3.72 -6.65
C TYR A 138 6.56 -3.68 -5.16
N ASN A 139 6.15 -2.61 -4.49
CA ASN A 139 6.05 -2.54 -3.05
C ASN A 139 4.75 -1.80 -2.66
N GLN A 140 4.36 -1.90 -1.40
CA GLN A 140 3.08 -1.36 -0.92
C GLN A 140 2.99 0.17 -1.04
N GLN A 141 4.09 0.92 -0.90
CA GLN A 141 4.08 2.39 -1.07
C GLN A 141 3.77 2.80 -2.52
N LEU A 142 4.05 1.91 -3.47
CA LEU A 142 3.79 2.12 -4.89
C LEU A 142 2.39 1.65 -5.32
N TYR A 143 1.52 1.19 -4.42
CA TYR A 143 0.24 0.55 -4.79
C TYR A 143 -0.55 1.27 -5.88
N SER A 144 -0.89 2.54 -5.64
CA SER A 144 -1.71 3.30 -6.58
C SER A 144 -1.00 3.53 -7.92
N PHE A 145 0.29 3.87 -7.86
CA PHE A 145 1.13 4.05 -9.04
C PHE A 145 1.28 2.75 -9.83
N ALA A 146 1.53 1.63 -9.15
CA ALA A 146 1.76 0.33 -9.74
C ALA A 146 0.54 -0.16 -10.52
N ASN A 147 -0.68 0.03 -10.00
CA ASN A 147 -1.90 -0.30 -10.75
C ASN A 147 -2.03 0.52 -12.05
N MET A 148 -1.67 1.81 -12.01
CA MET A 148 -1.70 2.69 -13.19
C MET A 148 -0.59 2.35 -14.21
N ALA A 149 0.59 1.98 -13.71
CA ALA A 149 1.79 1.74 -14.51
C ALA A 149 1.98 0.27 -14.91
N TYR A 150 1.15 -0.66 -14.43
CA TYR A 150 1.37 -2.09 -14.68
C TYR A 150 1.33 -2.41 -16.17
N SER A 151 2.44 -2.89 -16.72
CA SER A 151 2.63 -2.96 -18.17
C SER A 151 1.68 -3.92 -18.87
N LYS A 152 1.26 -4.98 -18.16
CA LYS A 152 0.32 -6.00 -18.65
C LYS A 152 -1.15 -5.55 -18.62
N ALA A 153 -1.51 -4.46 -17.92
CA ALA A 153 -2.88 -3.97 -17.95
C ALA A 153 -3.24 -3.46 -19.36
N THR A 154 -4.41 -3.83 -19.87
CA THR A 154 -4.90 -3.46 -21.22
C THR A 154 -6.30 -2.85 -21.21
N ARG A 155 -7.00 -2.94 -20.07
CA ARG A 155 -8.34 -2.38 -19.86
C ARG A 155 -8.44 -1.69 -18.51
N ILE A 156 -9.20 -0.60 -18.49
CA ILE A 156 -9.55 0.16 -17.31
C ILE A 156 -11.03 0.55 -17.36
N GLY A 157 -11.66 0.62 -16.21
CA GLY A 157 -12.92 1.34 -16.04
C GLY A 157 -12.91 2.09 -14.71
N CYS A 158 -13.34 3.34 -14.73
CA CYS A 158 -13.39 4.20 -13.55
C CYS A 158 -14.79 4.77 -13.37
N SER A 159 -15.15 5.06 -12.12
CA SER A 159 -16.38 5.76 -11.78
C SER A 159 -16.19 6.55 -10.50
N TYR A 160 -17.16 7.40 -10.18
CA TYR A 160 -17.21 8.12 -8.93
C TYR A 160 -18.64 8.18 -8.40
N VAL A 161 -18.76 8.33 -7.08
CA VAL A 161 -20.04 8.46 -6.38
C VAL A 161 -19.94 9.58 -5.37
N ALA A 162 -20.86 10.53 -5.45
CA ALA A 162 -21.09 11.51 -4.41
C ALA A 162 -21.90 10.85 -3.29
N CYS A 163 -21.37 10.94 -2.07
CA CYS A 163 -21.95 10.38 -0.86
C CYS A 163 -22.42 11.53 0.04
N GLY A 164 -23.64 11.99 -0.23
CA GLY A 164 -24.17 13.25 0.32
C GLY A 164 -23.43 14.47 -0.25
N SER A 165 -23.47 15.60 0.47
CA SER A 165 -22.77 16.83 0.10
C SER A 165 -21.29 16.86 0.52
N TYR A 166 -20.88 15.93 1.40
CA TYR A 166 -19.60 16.00 2.09
C TYR A 166 -18.52 15.09 1.53
N TYR A 167 -18.86 14.02 0.82
CA TYR A 167 -17.87 13.07 0.32
C TYR A 167 -18.04 12.75 -1.16
N MET A 168 -16.92 12.61 -1.88
CA MET A 168 -16.86 12.07 -3.23
C MET A 168 -15.86 10.92 -3.24
N THR A 169 -16.29 9.73 -3.65
CA THR A 169 -15.38 8.57 -3.78
C THR A 169 -15.14 8.27 -5.25
N ILE A 170 -13.88 8.26 -5.66
CA ILE A 170 -13.42 7.95 -7.02
C ILE A 170 -12.76 6.58 -7.01
N SER A 171 -13.09 5.71 -7.97
CA SER A 171 -12.55 4.36 -8.08
C SER A 171 -12.20 4.01 -9.52
N CYS A 172 -11.06 3.36 -9.75
CA CYS A 172 -10.65 2.78 -11.02
C CYS A 172 -10.33 1.30 -10.83
N VAL A 173 -10.74 0.45 -11.76
CA VAL A 173 -10.47 -0.99 -11.76
C VAL A 173 -9.75 -1.38 -13.04
N TYR A 174 -8.75 -2.27 -12.90
CA TYR A 174 -7.87 -2.71 -13.98
C TYR A 174 -8.06 -4.22 -14.22
N ASN A 175 -7.87 -4.67 -15.47
CA ASN A 175 -8.00 -6.09 -15.83
C ASN A 175 -6.77 -6.96 -15.51
N ALA A 176 -5.72 -6.38 -14.93
CA ALA A 176 -4.51 -7.09 -14.57
C ALA A 176 -4.12 -6.77 -13.12
N ASN A 177 -3.75 -7.80 -12.35
CA ASN A 177 -3.41 -7.68 -10.94
C ASN A 177 -1.89 -7.71 -10.75
N ILE A 178 -1.34 -6.65 -10.15
CA ILE A 178 0.08 -6.60 -9.77
C ILE A 178 0.35 -7.35 -8.46
N LEU A 179 -0.67 -7.54 -7.62
CA LEU A 179 -0.55 -8.16 -6.29
C LEU A 179 -0.24 -9.66 -6.33
N ASP A 180 -0.28 -10.29 -7.50
CA ASP A 180 0.13 -11.68 -7.67
C ASP A 180 1.66 -11.86 -7.50
N GLY A 181 2.41 -10.76 -7.35
CA GLY A 181 3.74 -10.69 -6.73
C GLY A 181 4.88 -11.33 -7.53
N LYS A 182 4.61 -11.84 -8.73
CA LYS A 182 5.59 -12.56 -9.55
C LYS A 182 6.27 -11.71 -10.61
N ASP A 183 5.65 -10.61 -11.01
CA ASP A 183 6.10 -9.77 -12.11
C ASP A 183 6.49 -8.37 -11.61
N PRO A 184 7.51 -7.73 -12.20
CA PRO A 184 7.75 -6.31 -11.97
C PRO A 184 6.59 -5.47 -12.54
N ILE A 185 6.49 -4.21 -12.09
CA ILE A 185 5.47 -3.26 -12.59
C ILE A 185 5.60 -3.10 -14.11
N TRP A 186 6.83 -3.06 -14.62
CA TRP A 186 7.15 -3.23 -16.03
C TRP A 186 8.52 -3.86 -16.21
N GLN A 187 8.85 -4.27 -17.43
CA GLN A 187 10.20 -4.71 -17.77
C GLN A 187 10.97 -3.58 -18.44
N THR A 188 12.19 -3.32 -17.96
CA THR A 188 13.08 -2.34 -18.59
C THR A 188 13.34 -2.73 -20.05
N GLY A 189 13.23 -1.74 -20.95
CA GLY A 189 13.55 -1.88 -22.36
C GLY A 189 12.95 -0.76 -23.20
N ASN A 190 13.35 -0.68 -24.47
CA ASN A 190 12.84 0.35 -25.37
C ASN A 190 11.32 0.26 -25.53
N SER A 191 10.66 1.42 -25.52
CA SER A 191 9.27 1.54 -25.94
C SER A 191 9.10 1.02 -27.38
N CYS A 192 7.94 0.45 -27.70
CA CYS A 192 7.75 -0.13 -29.02
C CYS A 192 7.84 0.94 -30.12
N LYS A 193 8.44 0.58 -31.25
CA LYS A 193 8.38 1.33 -32.51
C LYS A 193 7.51 0.60 -33.55
N ARG A 194 7.45 -0.73 -33.45
CA ARG A 194 6.72 -1.60 -34.38
C ARG A 194 5.90 -2.65 -33.62
N ALA A 195 4.87 -3.17 -34.28
CA ALA A 195 3.94 -4.13 -33.70
C ALA A 195 4.62 -5.42 -33.17
N ASN A 196 5.65 -5.90 -33.85
CA ASN A 196 6.38 -7.12 -33.50
C ASN A 196 7.25 -7.00 -32.23
N GLU A 197 7.49 -5.79 -31.74
CA GLU A 197 8.21 -5.54 -30.48
C GLU A 197 7.30 -5.71 -29.25
N CYS A 198 5.98 -5.81 -29.46
CA CYS A 198 4.97 -6.00 -28.43
C CYS A 198 4.66 -7.49 -28.25
N THR A 199 5.31 -8.12 -27.28
CA THR A 199 5.36 -9.58 -27.16
C THR A 199 4.48 -10.19 -26.08
N THR A 200 3.90 -9.38 -25.18
CA THR A 200 3.06 -9.90 -24.08
C THR A 200 1.77 -10.54 -24.56
N TYR A 201 1.11 -9.93 -25.55
CA TYR A 201 -0.14 -10.43 -26.14
C TYR A 201 0.04 -10.70 -27.64
N ARG A 202 -0.55 -11.81 -28.12
CA ARG A 202 -0.56 -12.11 -29.56
C ARG A 202 -1.34 -11.05 -30.33
N LYS A 203 -0.97 -10.83 -31.59
CA LYS A 203 -1.59 -9.84 -32.50
C LYS A 203 -1.58 -8.42 -31.90
N SER A 204 -0.53 -8.08 -31.15
CA SER A 204 -0.35 -6.71 -30.65
C SER A 204 0.03 -5.76 -31.79
N GLY A 205 -0.37 -4.50 -31.65
CA GLY A 205 0.14 -3.38 -32.43
C GLY A 205 1.04 -2.49 -31.58
N CYS A 206 1.55 -1.42 -32.17
CA CYS A 206 2.30 -0.39 -31.48
C CYS A 206 1.79 1.00 -31.90
N GLN A 207 1.53 1.86 -30.93
CA GLN A 207 1.08 3.23 -31.14
C GLN A 207 1.84 4.19 -30.22
N ASP A 208 2.76 4.97 -30.81
CA ASP A 208 3.50 6.03 -30.14
C ASP A 208 4.15 5.57 -28.81
N GLY A 209 4.94 4.50 -28.87
CA GLY A 209 5.64 3.93 -27.72
C GLY A 209 4.81 2.99 -26.84
N LEU A 210 3.49 2.92 -27.04
CA LEU A 210 2.60 2.01 -26.31
C LEU A 210 2.15 0.84 -27.17
N CYS A 211 2.23 -0.37 -26.61
CA CYS A 211 1.69 -1.57 -27.24
C CYS A 211 0.16 -1.55 -27.21
N THR A 212 -0.50 -1.95 -28.29
CA THR A 212 -1.96 -2.07 -28.34
C THR A 212 -2.33 -3.54 -28.37
N ALA A 213 -3.10 -4.02 -27.39
CA ALA A 213 -3.56 -5.41 -27.40
C ALA A 213 -4.56 -5.61 -28.55
N GLY A 214 -4.31 -6.59 -29.42
CA GLY A 214 -5.28 -7.01 -30.43
C GLY A 214 -6.55 -7.56 -29.78
N SER A 215 -7.69 -7.47 -30.46
CA SER A 215 -8.95 -8.09 -30.01
C SER A 215 -8.69 -9.57 -29.73
N GLN A 216 -8.75 -9.94 -28.45
CA GLN A 216 -8.65 -11.33 -28.02
C GLN A 216 -9.87 -12.06 -28.60
N ILE A 217 -9.72 -12.75 -29.74
CA ILE A 217 -10.63 -13.86 -30.04
C ILE A 217 -10.33 -14.88 -28.95
N VAL A 218 -11.21 -14.97 -27.97
CA VAL A 218 -11.21 -16.05 -26.99
C VAL A 218 -11.48 -17.32 -27.80
N VAL A 219 -10.41 -18.02 -28.21
CA VAL A 219 -10.53 -19.41 -28.65
C VAL A 219 -10.81 -20.19 -27.37
N PRO A 220 -11.98 -20.83 -27.20
CA PRO A 220 -12.23 -21.68 -26.05
C PRO A 220 -11.19 -22.79 -26.07
N GLN A 221 -10.30 -22.84 -25.09
CA GLN A 221 -9.48 -24.03 -24.90
C GLN A 221 -10.41 -25.18 -24.46
N PRO A 222 -10.28 -26.39 -25.03
CA PRO A 222 -11.07 -27.53 -24.59
C PRO A 222 -10.84 -27.81 -23.10
N LEU A 223 -11.93 -28.04 -22.38
CA LEU A 223 -11.93 -28.51 -21.00
C LEU A 223 -11.00 -29.72 -20.87
N ARG A 224 -9.92 -29.58 -20.09
CA ARG A 224 -9.13 -30.73 -19.66
C ARG A 224 -10.03 -31.63 -18.82
N THR A 225 -10.16 -32.88 -19.25
CA THR A 225 -10.89 -33.95 -18.57
C THR A 225 -10.31 -34.19 -17.18
N ILE A 226 -11.19 -34.10 -16.18
CA ILE A 226 -10.89 -34.40 -14.77
C ILE A 226 -10.73 -35.92 -14.64
N ARG A 227 -9.58 -36.38 -14.11
CA ARG A 227 -9.41 -37.78 -13.69
C ARG A 227 -10.28 -38.09 -12.47
N PRO A 228 -10.83 -39.31 -12.35
CA PRO A 228 -11.69 -39.69 -11.23
C PRO A 228 -10.94 -39.74 -9.89
N PRO A 229 -11.66 -39.61 -8.76
CA PRO A 229 -11.09 -39.48 -7.42
C PRO A 229 -10.47 -40.79 -6.91
N MET A 230 -9.30 -40.67 -6.27
CA MET A 230 -8.68 -41.74 -5.48
C MET A 230 -9.53 -42.09 -4.24
N LYS A 231 -9.60 -43.39 -3.95
CA LYS A 231 -10.32 -44.00 -2.82
C LYS A 231 -9.84 -43.48 -1.44
N PRO A 232 -10.71 -43.51 -0.41
CA PRO A 232 -10.34 -43.16 0.96
C PRO A 232 -9.39 -44.19 1.61
N PRO A 233 -8.54 -43.78 2.56
CA PRO A 233 -7.73 -44.71 3.35
C PRO A 233 -8.57 -45.42 4.41
N THR A 234 -8.36 -46.72 4.52
CA THR A 234 -8.97 -47.65 5.48
C THR A 234 -8.47 -47.38 6.89
N THR A 235 -9.38 -47.08 7.83
CA THR A 235 -9.13 -47.06 9.28
C THR A 235 -8.93 -48.48 9.80
N THR A 236 -7.78 -48.76 10.41
CA THR A 236 -7.53 -49.95 11.23
C THR A 236 -7.60 -49.61 12.70
N THR A 237 -8.51 -50.28 13.39
CA THR A 237 -8.80 -50.24 14.83
C THR A 237 -7.65 -50.86 15.63
N LYS A 238 -7.10 -50.13 16.61
CA LYS A 238 -6.28 -50.71 17.69
C LYS A 238 -6.95 -50.47 19.06
N LYS A 239 -7.08 -51.57 19.80
CA LYS A 239 -7.69 -51.73 21.14
C LYS A 239 -6.96 -50.87 22.21
N PRO A 240 -7.66 -50.42 23.27
CA PRO A 240 -7.02 -49.72 24.40
C PRO A 240 -6.29 -50.70 25.32
N LYS A 241 -5.07 -50.35 25.74
CA LYS A 241 -4.31 -51.07 26.78
C LYS A 241 -4.43 -50.29 28.10
N VAL A 242 -5.02 -50.94 29.10
CA VAL A 242 -5.18 -50.46 30.48
C VAL A 242 -3.83 -50.47 31.20
N THR A 243 -3.55 -49.45 32.01
CA THR A 243 -2.48 -49.47 33.03
C THR A 243 -2.92 -48.61 34.24
N PRO A 244 -2.51 -48.96 35.48
CA PRO A 244 -3.26 -48.65 36.69
C PRO A 244 -3.00 -47.26 37.28
N LYS A 245 -4.03 -46.72 37.93
CA LYS A 245 -3.98 -45.52 38.78
C LYS A 245 -3.17 -45.77 40.05
N ILE A 246 -2.21 -44.90 40.33
CA ILE A 246 -1.62 -44.72 41.66
C ILE A 246 -2.14 -43.39 42.21
N THR A 247 -2.83 -43.46 43.34
CA THR A 247 -3.36 -42.35 44.13
C THR A 247 -2.23 -41.65 44.90
N LYS A 248 -2.19 -40.30 44.84
CA LYS A 248 -1.48 -39.48 45.84
C LYS A 248 -2.37 -38.32 46.30
N ALA A 249 -2.20 -38.01 47.59
CA ALA A 249 -3.05 -37.25 48.50
C ALA A 249 -3.23 -35.75 48.18
N PRO A 250 -4.20 -35.05 48.83
CA PRO A 250 -4.56 -33.68 48.50
C PRO A 250 -3.52 -32.68 49.02
N VAL A 251 -3.02 -31.82 48.14
CA VAL A 251 -2.17 -30.69 48.50
C VAL A 251 -3.04 -29.49 48.88
N VAL A 252 -2.88 -29.04 50.11
CA VAL A 252 -3.51 -27.84 50.70
C VAL A 252 -3.13 -26.60 49.90
N ARG A 253 -4.14 -25.88 49.40
CA ARG A 253 -4.01 -24.67 48.59
C ARG A 253 -3.69 -23.47 49.49
N LYS A 254 -2.41 -23.08 49.58
CA LYS A 254 -2.02 -21.79 50.17
C LYS A 254 -2.45 -20.66 49.22
N THR A 255 -3.39 -19.84 49.66
CA THR A 255 -3.77 -18.56 49.07
C THR A 255 -2.63 -17.55 49.25
N THR A 256 -1.72 -17.49 48.28
CA THR A 256 -0.83 -16.32 48.13
C THR A 256 -1.66 -15.17 47.58
N ILE A 257 -1.95 -14.20 48.44
CA ILE A 257 -2.44 -12.88 48.05
C ILE A 257 -1.36 -12.26 47.14
N ARG A 258 -1.66 -12.13 45.84
CA ARG A 258 -0.83 -11.33 44.93
C ARG A 258 -0.90 -9.87 45.40
N PRO A 259 0.23 -9.18 45.58
CA PRO A 259 0.20 -7.76 45.88
C PRO A 259 -0.52 -7.04 44.74
N ALA A 260 -1.45 -6.15 45.10
CA ALA A 260 -2.19 -5.34 44.14
C ALA A 260 -1.20 -4.55 43.28
N LYS A 261 -1.35 -4.66 41.95
CA LYS A 261 -0.58 -3.87 40.98
C LYS A 261 -0.78 -2.38 41.34
N PRO A 262 0.28 -1.57 41.48
CA PRO A 262 0.15 -0.17 41.83
C PRO A 262 -0.82 0.54 40.86
N PRO A 263 -1.55 1.58 41.31
CA PRO A 263 -2.54 2.26 40.49
C PRO A 263 -1.86 2.75 39.22
N VAL A 264 -2.29 2.24 38.06
CA VAL A 264 -1.67 2.68 36.83
C VAL A 264 -2.21 4.04 36.48
N THR A 265 -1.33 5.04 36.47
CA THR A 265 -1.67 6.41 36.09
C THR A 265 -2.25 6.42 34.68
N SER A 266 -3.47 6.94 34.55
CA SER A 266 -4.13 7.11 33.26
C SER A 266 -3.42 8.19 32.44
N PHE A 267 -3.46 8.08 31.11
CA PHE A 267 -2.94 9.12 30.22
C PHE A 267 -3.92 10.30 30.06
N GLY A 268 -5.17 10.16 30.52
CA GLY A 268 -6.20 11.19 30.35
C GLY A 268 -6.70 11.36 28.91
N CYS A 269 -6.29 10.47 27.99
CA CYS A 269 -6.80 10.47 26.62
C CYS A 269 -8.19 9.84 26.55
N SER A 270 -9.02 10.31 25.63
CA SER A 270 -10.33 9.70 25.36
C SER A 270 -10.16 8.24 24.96
N ASN A 271 -10.96 7.34 25.54
CA ASN A 271 -11.01 5.93 25.10
C ASN A 271 -11.95 5.72 23.91
N ALA A 272 -12.45 6.80 23.29
CA ALA A 272 -13.16 6.73 22.03
C ALA A 272 -12.32 5.92 21.02
N TYR A 273 -12.97 5.04 20.26
CA TYR A 273 -12.34 4.15 19.27
C TYR A 273 -11.47 3.00 19.84
N GLY A 274 -11.53 2.78 21.15
CA GLY A 274 -10.99 1.58 21.80
C GLY A 274 -9.47 1.55 21.90
N MET A 275 -8.84 2.72 22.05
CA MET A 275 -7.48 2.84 22.57
C MET A 275 -7.57 2.91 24.09
N SER A 276 -7.03 1.91 24.78
CA SER A 276 -6.98 1.88 26.25
C SER A 276 -5.60 2.30 26.73
N ASP A 277 -5.51 2.71 27.99
CA ASP A 277 -4.22 3.08 28.60
C ASP A 277 -3.21 1.92 28.60
N GLU A 278 -3.67 0.68 28.56
CA GLU A 278 -2.80 -0.48 28.43
C GLU A 278 -2.16 -0.56 27.04
N ILE A 279 -2.92 -0.26 25.98
CA ILE A 279 -2.41 -0.21 24.60
C ILE A 279 -1.42 0.95 24.45
N ARG A 280 -1.77 2.13 24.98
CA ARG A 280 -0.88 3.31 24.99
C ARG A 280 0.43 3.01 25.70
N ARG A 281 0.37 2.41 26.89
CA ARG A 281 1.54 1.94 27.65
C ARG A 281 2.36 0.92 26.86
N THR A 282 1.72 0.02 26.14
CA THR A 282 2.43 -0.98 25.32
C THR A 282 3.31 -0.30 24.27
N PHE A 283 2.76 0.62 23.48
CA PHE A 283 3.56 1.39 22.52
C PHE A 283 4.67 2.18 23.21
N LEU A 284 4.33 2.98 24.23
CA LEU A 284 5.27 3.86 24.90
C LEU A 284 6.44 3.10 25.54
N ASN A 285 6.14 1.99 26.22
CA ASN A 285 7.16 1.16 26.88
C ASN A 285 8.06 0.47 25.87
N MET A 286 7.51 -0.03 24.75
CA MET A 286 8.32 -0.64 23.71
C MET A 286 9.27 0.38 23.06
N HIS A 287 8.76 1.56 22.68
CA HIS A 287 9.59 2.62 22.10
C HIS A 287 10.69 3.07 23.07
N ASN A 288 10.35 3.36 24.33
CA ASN A 288 11.34 3.78 25.32
C ASN A 288 12.33 2.66 25.70
N GLY A 289 11.88 1.40 25.74
CA GLY A 289 12.73 0.24 26.00
C GLY A 289 13.79 0.07 24.90
N PHE A 290 13.35 0.16 23.64
CA PHE A 290 14.22 0.14 22.47
C PHE A 290 15.19 1.32 22.44
N ARG A 291 14.71 2.56 22.65
CA ARG A 291 15.55 3.76 22.70
C ARG A 291 16.59 3.67 23.82
N SER A 292 16.22 3.15 24.99
CA SER A 292 17.16 2.92 26.10
C SER A 292 18.22 1.88 25.75
N SER A 293 17.81 0.76 25.16
CA SER A 293 18.73 -0.30 24.73
C SER A 293 19.73 0.20 23.66
N LEU A 294 19.24 0.97 22.68
CA LEU A 294 20.07 1.63 21.67
C LEU A 294 21.05 2.62 22.28
N ALA A 295 20.56 3.49 23.17
CA ALA A 295 21.41 4.47 23.84
C ALA A 295 22.55 3.81 24.60
N LEU A 296 22.32 2.64 25.21
CA LEU A 296 23.34 1.84 25.89
C LEU A 296 24.25 1.02 24.94
N GLY A 297 24.11 1.15 23.62
CA GLY A 297 24.90 0.42 22.63
C GLY A 297 24.62 -1.09 22.60
N ARG A 298 23.36 -1.49 22.83
CA ARG A 298 22.97 -2.92 22.94
C ARG A 298 22.20 -3.44 21.72
N GLU A 299 21.89 -2.58 20.76
CA GLU A 299 21.09 -2.94 19.59
C GLU A 299 21.97 -3.31 18.41
N TYR A 300 21.75 -4.50 17.83
CA TYR A 300 22.55 -5.02 16.74
C TYR A 300 22.21 -4.32 15.41
N ASP A 301 23.23 -3.82 14.72
CA ASP A 301 23.17 -3.24 13.38
C ASP A 301 23.75 -4.21 12.34
N LYS A 302 22.94 -4.54 11.33
CA LYS A 302 23.33 -5.47 10.27
C LYS A 302 24.56 -5.03 9.48
N LEU A 303 24.71 -3.74 9.20
CA LEU A 303 25.80 -3.21 8.39
C LEU A 303 27.11 -3.13 9.16
N ILE A 304 27.04 -2.85 10.47
CA ILE A 304 28.21 -2.87 11.37
C ILE A 304 28.65 -4.30 11.67
N LYS A 305 27.74 -5.28 11.56
CA LYS A 305 27.94 -6.67 12.04
C LYS A 305 28.28 -6.70 13.54
N GLY A 306 27.65 -5.80 14.29
CA GLY A 306 27.87 -5.58 15.70
C GLY A 306 26.82 -4.61 16.23
N ASN A 307 27.00 -4.10 17.45
CA ASN A 307 26.04 -3.16 18.00
C ASN A 307 26.21 -1.76 17.42
N ALA A 308 25.09 -1.06 17.25
CA ALA A 308 25.05 0.36 16.96
C ALA A 308 25.76 1.16 18.07
N SER A 309 26.28 2.33 17.70
CA SER A 309 26.97 3.20 18.66
C SER A 309 26.01 3.69 19.76
N PRO A 310 26.48 3.83 21.01
CA PRO A 310 25.71 4.48 22.07
C PRO A 310 25.22 5.88 21.68
N ALA A 311 24.09 6.30 22.25
CA ALA A 311 23.50 7.62 22.00
C ALA A 311 23.66 8.53 23.22
N ALA A 312 24.18 9.74 22.99
CA ALA A 312 24.54 10.67 24.07
C ALA A 312 23.35 11.42 24.68
N LYS A 313 22.28 11.62 23.90
CA LYS A 313 21.21 12.59 24.22
C LYS A 313 19.81 12.09 23.84
N MET A 314 19.60 10.77 23.86
CA MET A 314 18.35 10.14 23.45
C MET A 314 17.19 10.57 24.36
N LEU A 315 16.25 11.39 23.86
CA LEU A 315 15.11 11.82 24.66
C LEU A 315 14.17 10.64 24.99
N LYS A 316 13.69 10.61 26.23
CA LYS A 316 12.62 9.68 26.63
C LYS A 316 11.30 10.17 26.07
N MET A 317 10.58 9.30 25.37
CA MET A 317 9.27 9.62 24.81
C MET A 317 8.19 9.71 25.91
N VAL A 318 7.24 10.62 25.71
CA VAL A 318 5.99 10.76 26.45
C VAL A 318 4.79 10.54 25.51
N TYR A 319 3.68 10.04 26.05
CA TYR A 319 2.46 9.86 25.25
C TYR A 319 1.71 11.18 25.10
N ASN A 320 1.20 11.48 23.90
CA ASN A 320 0.46 12.71 23.62
C ASN A 320 -0.89 12.38 22.96
N CYS A 321 -1.99 12.74 23.64
CA CYS A 321 -3.34 12.44 23.20
C CYS A 321 -3.72 13.13 21.87
N SER A 322 -3.25 14.36 21.62
CA SER A 322 -3.52 15.06 20.36
C SER A 322 -2.83 14.41 19.17
N ILE A 323 -1.64 13.82 19.39
CA ILE A 323 -0.95 13.00 18.38
C ILE A 323 -1.68 11.67 18.19
N GLU A 324 -2.22 11.05 19.25
CA GLU A 324 -3.08 9.85 19.12
C GLU A 324 -4.32 10.15 18.28
N GLU A 325 -5.01 11.26 18.52
CA GLU A 325 -6.16 11.67 17.72
C GLU A 325 -5.77 11.89 16.25
N SER A 326 -4.59 12.45 16.00
CA SER A 326 -4.04 12.59 14.65
C SER A 326 -3.76 11.25 13.98
N ALA A 327 -3.11 10.32 14.68
CA ALA A 327 -2.90 8.95 14.22
C ALA A 327 -4.22 8.22 13.98
N MET A 328 -5.23 8.44 14.83
CA MET A 328 -6.57 7.87 14.70
C MET A 328 -7.30 8.41 13.47
N ARG A 329 -7.16 9.70 13.14
CA ARG A 329 -7.70 10.27 11.88
C ARG A 329 -7.14 9.57 10.66
N ASN A 330 -5.87 9.16 10.68
CA ASN A 330 -5.29 8.38 9.58
C ASN A 330 -5.75 6.91 9.63
N ALA A 331 -5.58 6.23 10.77
CA ALA A 331 -5.93 4.82 10.92
C ALA A 331 -7.41 4.53 10.64
N GLY A 332 -8.30 5.44 11.05
CA GLY A 332 -9.74 5.35 10.83
C GLY A 332 -10.18 5.37 9.37
N ARG A 333 -9.30 5.79 8.45
CA ARG A 333 -9.55 5.73 7.00
C ARG A 333 -9.53 4.29 6.47
N CYS A 334 -8.90 3.37 7.20
CA CYS A 334 -8.72 1.98 6.78
C CYS A 334 -8.03 1.84 5.40
N VAL A 335 -7.19 2.80 5.04
CA VAL A 335 -6.36 2.78 3.84
C VAL A 335 -4.92 2.65 4.29
N TYR A 336 -4.27 1.56 3.88
CA TYR A 336 -2.86 1.35 4.17
C TYR A 336 -2.02 2.37 3.40
N GLY A 337 -1.50 3.36 4.11
CA GLY A 337 -0.76 4.46 3.53
C GLY A 337 -0.48 5.55 4.55
N HIS A 338 0.59 6.31 4.30
CA HIS A 338 0.90 7.45 5.13
C HIS A 338 -0.11 8.59 4.92
N SER A 339 -0.44 9.28 5.99
CA SER A 339 -1.10 10.59 5.91
C SER A 339 -0.15 11.62 5.28
N SER A 340 -0.71 12.62 4.62
CA SER A 340 0.07 13.73 4.06
C SER A 340 0.66 14.61 5.17
N ASP A 341 1.74 15.32 4.86
CA ASP A 341 2.37 16.20 5.86
C ASP A 341 1.44 17.35 6.29
N TYR A 342 0.47 17.75 5.45
CA TYR A 342 -0.58 18.70 5.81
C TYR A 342 -1.57 18.14 6.86
N GLU A 343 -1.82 16.83 6.83
CA GLU A 343 -2.75 16.15 7.75
C GLU A 343 -2.10 15.83 9.11
N ARG A 344 -0.77 15.81 9.15
CA ARG A 344 0.05 15.57 10.35
C ARG A 344 1.22 16.57 10.42
N PRO A 345 0.93 17.88 10.49
CA PRO A 345 1.95 18.93 10.38
C PRO A 345 3.03 18.77 11.46
N GLY A 346 4.29 18.69 11.04
CA GLY A 346 5.44 18.54 11.94
C GLY A 346 5.57 17.18 12.62
N LEU A 347 4.76 16.18 12.23
CA LEU A 347 4.77 14.85 12.82
C LEU A 347 5.33 13.81 11.84
N GLY A 348 6.18 12.93 12.33
CA GLY A 348 6.56 11.70 11.63
C GLY A 348 5.46 10.64 11.70
N GLU A 349 5.58 9.55 10.95
CA GLU A 349 4.58 8.49 10.95
C GLU A 349 5.15 7.12 10.59
N ASN A 350 4.76 6.09 11.36
CA ASN A 350 4.96 4.69 11.04
C ASN A 350 3.61 4.02 10.89
N ILE A 351 3.49 3.10 9.92
CA ILE A 351 2.26 2.35 9.64
C ILE A 351 2.54 0.85 9.59
N TYR A 352 1.55 0.05 9.98
CA TYR A 352 1.65 -1.41 9.97
C TYR A 352 0.27 -2.01 9.71
N GLN A 353 0.21 -3.07 8.91
CA GLN A 353 -1.00 -3.87 8.72
C GLN A 353 -0.72 -5.36 8.83
N THR A 354 -1.76 -6.12 9.18
CA THR A 354 -1.75 -7.58 9.13
C THR A 354 -3.06 -8.12 8.57
N THR A 355 -2.97 -9.21 7.80
CA THR A 355 -4.13 -9.89 7.20
C THR A 355 -5.05 -10.52 8.24
N ALA A 356 -4.60 -10.69 9.50
CA ALA A 356 -5.43 -11.14 10.59
C ALA A 356 -6.46 -10.04 10.97
N PRO A 357 -7.76 -10.25 10.70
CA PRO A 357 -8.78 -9.31 11.15
C PRO A 357 -8.92 -9.42 12.67
N TYR A 358 -9.21 -8.30 13.33
CA TYR A 358 -9.46 -8.23 14.78
C TYR A 358 -8.33 -8.82 15.63
N LEU A 359 -7.07 -8.66 15.19
CA LEU A 359 -5.92 -9.04 16.00
C LEU A 359 -5.96 -8.22 17.30
N ASP A 360 -5.84 -8.90 18.44
CA ASP A 360 -5.75 -8.26 19.74
C ASP A 360 -4.83 -7.02 19.71
N LYS A 361 -5.35 -5.88 20.18
CA LYS A 361 -4.66 -4.59 20.03
C LYS A 361 -3.30 -4.55 20.74
N ILE A 362 -3.14 -5.25 21.86
CA ILE A 362 -1.84 -5.35 22.55
C ILE A 362 -0.84 -6.14 21.70
N LYS A 363 -1.26 -7.27 21.12
CA LYS A 363 -0.45 -8.03 20.16
C LYS A 363 -0.12 -7.21 18.93
N ALA A 364 -1.07 -6.49 18.36
CA ALA A 364 -0.86 -5.63 17.20
C ALA A 364 0.15 -4.50 17.50
N ALA A 365 0.03 -3.85 18.66
CA ALA A 365 0.99 -2.83 19.12
C ALA A 365 2.40 -3.40 19.25
N THR A 366 2.51 -4.58 19.85
CA THR A 366 3.79 -5.29 20.05
C THR A 366 4.43 -5.67 18.71
N GLN A 367 3.66 -6.29 17.81
CA GLN A 367 4.15 -6.73 16.50
C GLN A 367 4.58 -5.54 15.63
N ALA A 368 3.77 -4.49 15.57
CA ALA A 368 4.10 -3.28 14.80
C ALA A 368 5.41 -2.66 15.30
N SER A 369 5.51 -2.40 16.61
CA SER A 369 6.70 -1.79 17.22
C SER A 369 7.96 -2.64 16.99
N GLN A 370 7.86 -3.97 17.15
CA GLN A 370 8.99 -4.87 16.95
C GLN A 370 9.43 -4.94 15.48
N LEU A 371 8.49 -5.00 14.54
CA LEU A 371 8.81 -5.08 13.11
C LEU A 371 9.48 -3.80 12.61
N TRP A 372 8.97 -2.64 13.01
CA TRP A 372 9.60 -1.37 12.72
C TRP A 372 11.02 -1.29 13.28
N TRP A 373 11.22 -1.68 14.54
CA TRP A 373 12.54 -1.64 15.17
C TRP A 373 13.54 -2.63 14.57
N ASN A 374 13.06 -3.81 14.16
CA ASN A 374 13.88 -4.87 13.56
C ASN A 374 14.58 -4.46 12.25
N GLU A 375 14.17 -3.37 11.61
CA GLU A 375 14.86 -2.86 10.43
C GLU A 375 16.35 -2.63 10.68
N LEU A 376 16.76 -2.21 11.88
CA LEU A 376 18.19 -2.08 12.24
C LEU A 376 18.92 -3.42 12.17
N LYS A 377 18.38 -4.47 12.80
CA LYS A 377 19.05 -5.77 12.86
C LYS A 377 18.99 -6.53 11.52
N GLU A 378 17.98 -6.26 10.70
CA GLU A 378 17.74 -6.94 9.42
C GLU A 378 18.40 -6.24 8.24
N ASN A 379 18.43 -4.91 8.27
CA ASN A 379 18.86 -4.07 7.15
C ASN A 379 20.05 -3.18 7.55
N GLY A 380 20.09 -2.64 8.77
CA GLY A 380 21.23 -1.88 9.32
C GLY A 380 21.30 -0.44 8.84
N VAL A 381 22.02 0.40 9.59
CA VAL A 381 22.28 1.82 9.29
C VAL A 381 23.75 2.05 8.97
N GLY A 382 24.66 1.43 9.73
CA GLY A 382 26.10 1.60 9.55
C GLY A 382 26.72 2.61 10.51
N HIS A 383 28.05 2.72 10.46
CA HIS A 383 28.85 3.48 11.43
C HIS A 383 28.54 4.97 11.50
N ASP A 384 28.12 5.56 10.38
CA ASP A 384 27.86 7.00 10.30
C ASP A 384 26.58 7.41 11.04
N ASN A 385 25.67 6.46 11.29
CA ASN A 385 24.40 6.70 11.97
C ASN A 385 23.56 7.80 11.31
N MET A 386 23.63 7.89 9.98
CA MET A 386 23.03 8.97 9.20
C MET A 386 22.05 8.42 8.18
N ILE A 387 20.96 9.14 7.95
CA ILE A 387 20.05 8.82 6.84
C ILE A 387 20.62 9.41 5.56
N THR A 388 21.19 8.56 4.71
CA THR A 388 21.62 8.95 3.37
C THR A 388 20.68 8.42 2.31
N ASP A 389 20.73 8.98 1.10
CA ASP A 389 20.00 8.46 -0.06
C ASP A 389 20.41 7.02 -0.38
N GLU A 390 21.69 6.68 -0.25
CA GLU A 390 22.19 5.31 -0.44
C GLU A 390 21.56 4.37 0.57
N LEU A 391 21.51 4.75 1.85
CA LEU A 391 20.93 3.92 2.89
C LEU A 391 19.44 3.66 2.65
N TRP A 392 18.71 4.72 2.28
CA TRP A 392 17.25 4.72 2.11
C TRP A 392 16.81 4.01 0.83
N SER A 393 17.62 4.04 -0.23
CA SER A 393 17.29 3.48 -1.54
C SER A 393 17.66 2.00 -1.72
N ARG A 394 18.22 1.36 -0.69
CA ARG A 394 18.64 -0.06 -0.77
C ARG A 394 17.47 -0.98 -1.16
N PRO A 395 17.61 -1.79 -2.24
CA PRO A 395 16.51 -2.61 -2.74
C PRO A 395 15.98 -3.59 -1.69
N GLY A 396 14.68 -3.50 -1.40
CA GLY A 396 14.01 -4.40 -0.45
C GLY A 396 14.45 -4.23 1.01
N LYS A 397 15.09 -3.10 1.36
CA LYS A 397 15.64 -2.82 2.69
C LYS A 397 14.98 -1.57 3.27
N MET A 398 13.92 -1.78 4.06
CA MET A 398 13.25 -0.70 4.79
C MET A 398 14.10 -0.29 6.01
N ILE A 399 14.20 1.01 6.28
CA ILE A 399 14.89 1.52 7.49
C ILE A 399 14.18 2.74 8.11
N GLY A 400 13.19 3.29 7.41
CA GLY A 400 12.49 4.52 7.77
C GLY A 400 11.67 4.41 9.05
N HIS A 401 11.19 3.21 9.41
CA HIS A 401 10.41 3.04 10.61
C HIS A 401 11.30 2.98 11.85
N TYR A 402 12.41 2.23 11.78
CA TYR A 402 13.41 2.20 12.85
C TYR A 402 13.98 3.59 13.10
N THR A 403 14.39 4.30 12.04
CA THR A 403 15.02 5.62 12.17
C THR A 403 14.10 6.63 12.84
N GLN A 404 12.80 6.62 12.55
CA GLN A 404 11.84 7.48 13.24
C GLN A 404 11.69 7.11 14.72
N MET A 405 11.67 5.82 15.06
CA MET A 405 11.61 5.38 16.46
C MET A 405 12.89 5.73 17.24
N ALA A 406 14.04 5.70 16.57
CA ALA A 406 15.36 5.99 17.12
C ALA A 406 15.75 7.47 17.07
N TRP A 407 14.92 8.35 16.50
CA TRP A 407 15.26 9.75 16.28
C TRP A 407 15.44 10.50 17.61
N GLU A 408 16.61 11.10 17.83
CA GLU A 408 16.99 11.65 19.14
C GLU A 408 15.99 12.67 19.67
N THR A 409 15.62 13.64 18.83
CA THR A 409 14.81 14.80 19.22
C THR A 409 13.30 14.52 19.20
N THR A 410 12.86 13.40 18.64
CA THR A 410 11.46 12.97 18.71
C THR A 410 11.16 12.46 20.12
N TYR A 411 10.21 13.10 20.81
CA TYR A 411 9.89 12.76 22.20
C TYR A 411 8.39 12.64 22.49
N GLN A 412 7.50 12.94 21.55
CA GLN A 412 6.06 12.78 21.71
C GLN A 412 5.54 11.65 20.82
N LEU A 413 4.78 10.73 21.40
CA LEU A 413 4.24 9.57 20.71
C LEU A 413 2.72 9.54 20.84
N GLY A 414 2.03 9.27 19.73
CA GLY A 414 0.61 8.95 19.73
C GLY A 414 0.31 7.88 18.69
N CYS A 415 -0.49 6.88 19.04
CA CYS A 415 -0.73 5.72 18.18
C CYS A 415 -2.20 5.32 18.17
N ALA A 416 -2.64 4.76 17.06
CA ALA A 416 -3.99 4.26 16.88
C ALA A 416 -3.99 2.84 16.30
N ILE A 417 -4.92 2.03 16.78
CA ILE A 417 -5.19 0.70 16.22
C ILE A 417 -6.67 0.62 15.88
N VAL A 418 -6.95 0.38 14.59
CA VAL A 418 -8.30 0.27 14.05
C VAL A 418 -8.49 -1.11 13.43
N TYR A 419 -9.64 -1.70 13.72
CA TYR A 419 -10.08 -2.92 13.06
C TYR A 419 -10.77 -2.57 11.75
N CYS A 420 -10.03 -2.74 10.67
CA CYS A 420 -10.54 -2.75 9.31
C CYS A 420 -10.83 -4.21 8.92
N PRO A 421 -11.07 -4.56 7.64
CA PRO A 421 -11.00 -5.96 7.21
C PRO A 421 -9.63 -6.63 7.47
N HIS A 422 -8.62 -5.83 7.84
CA HIS A 422 -7.31 -6.16 8.38
C HIS A 422 -7.11 -5.39 9.69
N THR A 423 -6.14 -5.76 10.52
CA THR A 423 -5.78 -4.91 11.68
C THR A 423 -4.77 -3.86 11.23
N TYR A 424 -5.10 -2.57 11.40
CA TYR A 424 -4.26 -1.45 10.97
C TYR A 424 -3.75 -0.65 12.16
N VAL A 425 -2.45 -0.35 12.16
CA VAL A 425 -1.75 0.37 13.21
C VAL A 425 -1.04 1.57 12.61
N VAL A 426 -1.22 2.73 13.24
CA VAL A 426 -0.52 3.98 12.91
C VAL A 426 0.08 4.55 14.18
N CYS A 427 1.35 4.94 14.16
CA CYS A 427 1.98 5.77 15.18
C CYS A 427 2.50 7.05 14.54
N GLN A 428 2.27 8.18 15.20
CA GLN A 428 2.81 9.47 14.81
C GLN A 428 3.74 10.03 15.90
N TYR A 429 4.67 10.86 15.47
CA TYR A 429 5.90 11.18 16.21
C TYR A 429 6.17 12.68 16.19
N GLY A 430 6.26 13.32 17.36
CA GLY A 430 6.47 14.76 17.50
C GLY A 430 7.77 15.10 18.23
N PRO A 431 8.58 16.05 17.73
CA PRO A 431 8.65 16.49 16.32
C PRO A 431 9.04 15.33 15.38
N SER A 432 8.78 15.49 14.08
CA SER A 432 9.16 14.52 13.05
C SER A 432 10.67 14.29 13.01
N GLY A 433 11.06 13.06 12.72
CA GLY A 433 12.44 12.71 12.39
C GLY A 433 12.62 12.46 10.91
N ASN A 434 13.53 11.54 10.58
CA ASN A 434 13.82 11.11 9.21
C ASN A 434 14.29 12.22 8.26
N TYR A 435 15.02 13.20 8.80
CA TYR A 435 15.67 14.21 7.98
C TYR A 435 16.87 13.61 7.25
N PHE A 436 16.95 13.86 5.94
CA PHE A 436 18.03 13.37 5.10
C PHE A 436 19.32 14.12 5.40
N ASN A 437 20.43 13.39 5.37
CA ASN A 437 21.78 13.86 5.67
C ASN A 437 21.96 14.38 7.11
N GLU A 438 21.04 14.02 8.00
CA GLU A 438 21.14 14.27 9.44
C GLU A 438 21.41 12.96 10.18
N PRO A 439 22.20 13.00 11.28
CA PRO A 439 22.36 11.84 12.12
C PRO A 439 21.03 11.49 12.81
N ILE A 440 20.72 10.20 12.92
CA ILE A 440 19.52 9.71 13.62
C ILE A 440 19.59 10.10 15.10
N TYR A 441 20.80 10.03 15.66
CA TYR A 441 21.14 10.50 17.00
C TYR A 441 22.62 10.85 17.10
N THR A 442 22.93 11.70 18.05
CA THR A 442 24.28 12.08 18.47
C THR A 442 24.93 10.88 19.15
N LYS A 443 25.98 10.34 18.53
CA LYS A 443 26.78 9.24 19.09
C LYS A 443 27.54 9.71 20.34
N GLY A 444 27.52 8.91 21.40
CA GLY A 444 28.28 9.16 22.63
C GLY A 444 27.69 8.44 23.83
N ARG A 445 28.35 8.53 24.99
CA ARG A 445 27.89 7.85 26.21
C ARG A 445 26.59 8.51 26.73
N PRO A 446 25.59 7.71 27.17
CA PRO A 446 24.32 8.21 27.72
C PRO A 446 24.46 9.05 28.98
#